data_AF-A0A1U8PFL5-F1
#
_entry.id   AF-A0A1U8PFL5-F1
#
_cell.length_a   1.000
_cell.length_b   1.000
_cell.length_c   1.000
_cell.angle_alpha   90.00
_cell.angle_beta   90.00
_cell.angle_gamma   90.00
#
_symmetry.space_group_name_H-M   'P 1'
#
loop_
_entity.id
_entity.type
_entity.pdbx_description
1 polymer ?
#
loop_
_entity_poly.entity_id
_entity_poly.type
_entity_poly.pdbx_seq_one_letter_code
_entity_poly.pdbx_strand_id
1 'polypeptide(L)'
;MESEATVSQLGFHSGPVSAVDLREGGIECVSVGEDGRVNLVSFVGDSSKLNYRRIFDSNGLVGYTAVKWASPSEFATGGYGFGIQWWDQRTPGGPVLQFKGNWCQGKTSGIVHSIDIHPSRKHTCLAGGSSGTVFAWDRRAAQQPIVLSGAGTGEAPNSLLSESEVWEVQYDRYTRRSNIGNISSTRILPVMICSEDGILAVIEQGEEPLELLAEPCAINSFDIDRQNPSNVICSLEWESLAILTRS
;
A
#
# COMPACT_ATOMS: atom_id res chain seq x y z
N MET A 1 17.06 32.64 11.74
CA MET A 1 17.96 32.10 10.70
C MET A 1 17.49 30.68 10.46
N GLU A 2 16.63 30.54 9.45
CA GLU A 2 15.94 29.30 9.08
C GLU A 2 16.97 28.27 8.62
N SER A 3 16.94 27.08 9.20
CA SER A 3 17.65 25.92 8.64
C SER A 3 16.67 25.11 7.81
N GLU A 4 16.44 25.53 6.58
CA GLU A 4 15.98 24.61 5.53
C GLU A 4 17.13 23.64 5.24
N ALA A 5 17.24 22.58 6.03
CA ALA A 5 18.01 21.43 5.63
C ALA A 5 17.28 20.80 4.45
N THR A 6 17.78 21.07 3.25
CA THR A 6 17.36 20.34 2.05
C THR A 6 17.66 18.86 2.27
N VAL A 7 16.70 17.98 1.93
CA VAL A 7 16.78 16.51 2.10
C VAL A 7 18.09 15.92 1.51
N SER A 8 18.69 16.61 0.55
CA SER A 8 19.99 16.30 -0.05
C SER A 8 21.19 16.34 0.92
N GLN A 9 21.12 17.08 2.02
CA GLN A 9 22.25 17.23 2.96
C GLN A 9 22.39 16.08 3.96
N LEU A 10 21.35 15.27 4.19
CA LEU A 10 21.39 14.14 5.14
C LEU A 10 21.84 12.81 4.49
N GLY A 11 21.76 12.69 3.16
CA GLY A 11 22.32 11.57 2.39
C GLY A 11 21.69 10.19 2.62
N PHE A 12 20.53 10.09 3.29
CA PHE A 12 19.93 8.78 3.58
C PHE A 12 19.30 8.12 2.36
N HIS A 13 18.80 8.89 1.40
CA HIS A 13 18.49 8.44 0.03
C HIS A 13 19.42 9.11 -1.00
N SER A 14 19.75 8.39 -2.06
CA SER A 14 20.49 8.87 -3.25
C SER A 14 19.57 9.19 -4.44
N GLY A 15 18.26 8.98 -4.29
CA GLY A 15 17.23 9.26 -5.29
C GLY A 15 15.92 9.73 -4.64
N PRO A 16 14.82 9.78 -5.41
CA PRO A 16 13.51 10.16 -4.88
C PRO A 16 13.06 9.19 -3.78
N VAL A 17 12.46 9.76 -2.73
CA VAL A 17 11.77 9.00 -1.69
C VAL A 17 10.36 8.74 -2.20
N SER A 18 9.99 7.47 -2.33
CA SER A 18 8.72 7.06 -2.94
C SER A 18 7.62 6.91 -1.91
N ALA A 19 7.94 6.41 -0.71
CA ALA A 19 6.96 6.26 0.36
C ALA A 19 7.57 6.42 1.74
N VAL A 20 6.72 6.86 2.66
CA VAL A 20 7.01 6.99 4.09
C VAL A 20 5.81 6.51 4.89
N ASP A 21 6.08 5.84 6.01
CA ASP A 21 5.03 5.49 6.97
C ASP A 21 5.45 5.77 8.39
N LEU A 22 4.59 6.48 9.12
CA LEU A 22 4.83 6.91 10.49
C LEU A 22 4.44 5.79 11.45
N ARG A 23 5.34 5.44 12.36
CA ARG A 23 5.09 4.44 13.39
C ARG A 23 4.06 4.98 14.39
N GLU A 24 3.25 4.08 14.95
CA GLU A 24 2.38 4.39 16.06
C GLU A 24 3.19 5.02 17.23
N GLY A 25 2.77 6.20 17.67
CA GLY A 25 3.51 7.04 18.64
C GLY A 25 4.24 8.25 18.02
N GLY A 26 4.39 8.31 16.69
CA GLY A 26 4.76 9.54 15.98
C GLY A 26 6.21 9.99 16.09
N ILE A 27 7.09 9.19 16.69
CA ILE A 27 8.51 9.53 16.93
C ILE A 27 9.48 8.89 15.94
N GLU A 28 9.01 7.95 15.12
CA GLU A 28 9.81 7.26 14.11
C GLU A 28 8.97 7.03 12.86
N CYS A 29 9.60 7.11 11.69
CA CYS A 29 9.01 6.66 10.43
C CYS A 29 9.97 5.75 9.69
N VAL A 30 9.43 4.92 8.79
CA VAL A 30 10.21 4.20 7.80
C VAL A 30 10.07 4.93 6.46
N SER A 31 11.18 5.12 5.76
CA SER A 31 11.21 5.67 4.41
C SER A 31 11.83 4.67 3.44
N VAL A 32 11.28 4.64 2.23
CA VAL A 32 11.78 3.82 1.13
C VAL A 32 11.84 4.64 -0.15
N GLY A 33 12.70 4.24 -1.09
CA GLY A 33 12.87 4.95 -2.35
C GLY A 33 13.19 4.03 -3.52
N GLU A 34 13.15 4.62 -4.72
CA GLU A 34 13.54 3.98 -5.97
C GLU A 34 15.04 3.63 -6.00
N ASP A 35 15.83 4.30 -5.15
CA ASP A 35 17.25 4.00 -4.94
C ASP A 35 17.49 2.67 -4.21
N GLY A 36 16.42 2.01 -3.74
CA GLY A 36 16.48 0.71 -3.10
C GLY A 36 16.96 0.74 -1.65
N ARG A 37 16.94 1.92 -1.04
CA ARG A 37 17.25 2.09 0.37
C ARG A 37 16.00 2.01 1.21
N VAL A 38 16.14 1.39 2.38
CA VAL A 38 15.13 1.39 3.44
C VAL A 38 15.77 2.01 4.67
N ASN A 39 15.21 3.11 5.14
CA ASN A 39 15.75 3.86 6.28
C ASN A 39 14.69 3.95 7.39
N LEU A 40 15.15 3.81 8.64
CA LEU A 40 14.37 4.19 9.81
C LEU A 40 14.81 5.60 10.22
N VAL A 41 13.88 6.53 10.28
CA VAL A 41 14.13 7.93 10.64
C VAL A 41 13.44 8.21 11.96
N SER A 42 14.17 8.81 12.90
CA SER A 42 13.70 9.13 14.24
C SER A 42 13.72 10.64 14.48
N PHE A 43 12.70 11.10 15.19
CA PHE A 43 12.44 12.50 15.52
C PHE A 43 12.49 12.65 17.05
N VAL A 44 13.70 12.74 17.61
CA VAL A 44 13.89 12.86 19.06
C VAL A 44 14.53 14.21 19.39
N GLY A 45 13.82 15.06 20.14
CA GLY A 45 14.31 16.35 20.65
C GLY A 45 13.94 17.58 19.80
N ASP A 46 14.56 18.73 20.10
CA ASP A 46 14.38 20.00 19.37
C ASP A 46 14.92 19.89 17.93
N SER A 47 14.02 19.49 17.01
CA SER A 47 13.84 19.82 15.57
C SER A 47 15.04 20.01 14.62
N SER A 48 16.29 19.86 15.06
CA SER A 48 17.49 20.25 14.30
C SER A 48 18.41 19.09 13.94
N LYS A 49 18.18 17.88 14.47
CA LYS A 49 18.99 16.69 14.15
C LYS A 49 18.10 15.48 13.89
N LEU A 50 17.75 15.29 12.63
CA LEU A 50 17.19 14.04 12.13
C LEU A 50 18.23 12.93 12.31
N ASN A 51 17.87 11.88 13.05
CA ASN A 51 18.70 10.69 13.18
C ASN A 51 18.09 9.57 12.35
N TYR A 52 18.87 9.00 11.44
CA TYR A 52 18.43 7.89 10.61
C TYR A 52 19.36 6.69 10.77
N ARG A 53 18.77 5.51 10.62
CA ARG A 53 19.46 4.22 10.54
C ARG A 53 19.06 3.53 9.26
N ARG A 54 20.03 3.25 8.38
CA ARG A 54 19.79 2.43 7.20
C ARG A 54 19.55 0.98 7.62
N ILE A 55 18.38 0.46 7.26
CA ILE A 55 17.98 -0.92 7.49
C ILE A 55 18.50 -1.82 6.35
N PHE A 56 18.42 -1.31 5.12
CA PHE A 56 18.80 -2.06 3.93
C PHE A 56 19.26 -1.12 2.80
N ASP A 57 20.17 -1.62 1.97
CA ASP A 57 20.61 -0.98 0.73
C ASP A 57 20.71 -2.05 -0.36
N SER A 58 19.86 -2.00 -1.38
CA SER A 58 20.00 -2.88 -2.54
C SER A 58 21.03 -2.36 -3.55
N ASN A 59 21.70 -1.25 -3.28
CA ASN A 59 22.59 -0.55 -4.23
C ASN A 59 21.89 -0.24 -5.57
N GLY A 60 20.62 0.16 -5.53
CA GLY A 60 19.83 0.47 -6.73
C GLY A 60 19.37 -0.73 -7.56
N LEU A 61 19.62 -1.98 -7.11
CA LEU A 61 19.17 -3.18 -7.83
C LEU A 61 17.64 -3.42 -7.76
N VAL A 62 16.98 -2.89 -6.73
CA VAL A 62 15.53 -3.01 -6.50
C VAL A 62 15.04 -1.64 -6.04
N GLY A 63 13.95 -1.14 -6.60
CA GLY A 63 13.29 0.09 -6.11
C GLY A 63 12.04 -0.25 -5.30
N TYR A 64 11.71 0.57 -4.31
CA TYR A 64 10.50 0.46 -3.50
C TYR A 64 9.60 1.66 -3.73
N THR A 65 8.30 1.42 -3.81
CA THR A 65 7.26 2.41 -4.10
C THR A 65 6.26 2.53 -2.96
N ALA A 66 6.13 1.50 -2.10
CA ALA A 66 5.21 1.48 -0.99
C ALA A 66 5.87 0.93 0.29
N VAL A 67 5.47 1.46 1.45
CA VAL A 67 5.85 0.94 2.76
C VAL A 67 4.72 1.16 3.77
N LYS A 68 4.49 0.17 4.65
CA LYS A 68 3.57 0.29 5.80
C LYS A 68 4.03 -0.49 7.02
N TRP A 69 3.90 0.12 8.19
CA TRP A 69 4.08 -0.53 9.48
C TRP A 69 2.97 -1.53 9.76
N ALA A 70 3.36 -2.75 10.12
CA ALA A 70 2.43 -3.77 10.57
C ALA A 70 2.43 -3.93 12.09
N SER A 71 3.59 -3.75 12.71
CA SER A 71 3.77 -3.73 14.16
C SER A 71 4.93 -2.80 14.53
N PRO A 72 5.17 -2.52 15.82
CA PRO A 72 6.26 -1.64 16.22
C PRO A 72 7.67 -2.15 15.83
N SER A 73 7.81 -3.40 15.38
CA SER A 73 9.09 -3.98 14.92
C SER A 73 9.06 -4.49 13.48
N GLU A 74 7.89 -4.50 12.83
CA GLU A 74 7.69 -5.16 11.53
C GLU A 74 6.96 -4.24 10.57
N PHE A 75 7.40 -4.26 9.31
CA PHE A 75 6.79 -3.48 8.24
C PHE A 75 6.85 -4.25 6.92
N ALA A 76 5.99 -3.88 5.98
CA ALA A 76 5.96 -4.43 4.63
C ALA A 76 6.42 -3.37 3.63
N THR A 77 7.13 -3.78 2.58
CA THR A 77 7.45 -2.94 1.42
C THR A 77 6.97 -3.58 0.13
N GLY A 78 6.62 -2.72 -0.83
CA GLY A 78 6.24 -3.07 -2.20
C GLY A 78 7.07 -2.25 -3.18
N GLY A 79 7.25 -2.77 -4.38
CA GLY A 79 8.14 -2.15 -5.35
C GLY A 79 8.08 -2.73 -6.74
N TYR A 80 9.12 -2.43 -7.50
CA TYR A 80 9.34 -2.98 -8.84
C TYR A 80 9.50 -4.50 -8.79
N GLY A 81 8.91 -5.19 -9.76
CA GLY A 81 8.93 -6.65 -9.84
C GLY A 81 7.77 -7.33 -9.10
N PHE A 82 6.72 -6.58 -8.78
CA PHE A 82 5.44 -7.09 -8.23
C PHE A 82 5.57 -7.97 -6.97
N GLY A 83 6.60 -7.70 -6.17
CA GLY A 83 6.87 -8.42 -4.94
C GLY A 83 6.49 -7.63 -3.70
N ILE A 84 6.06 -8.34 -2.66
CA ILE A 84 5.96 -7.79 -1.30
C ILE A 84 7.10 -8.37 -0.47
N GLN A 85 7.76 -7.52 0.28
CA GLN A 85 8.80 -7.92 1.22
C GLN A 85 8.35 -7.58 2.64
N TRP A 86 8.50 -8.55 3.54
CA TRP A 86 8.20 -8.41 4.95
C TRP A 86 9.48 -8.29 5.76
N TRP A 87 9.55 -7.26 6.59
CA TRP A 87 10.74 -6.91 7.34
C TRP A 87 10.48 -7.03 8.83
N ASP A 88 11.51 -7.44 9.56
CA ASP A 88 11.51 -7.49 11.01
C ASP A 88 12.81 -6.89 11.52
N GLN A 89 12.71 -5.81 12.28
CA GLN A 89 13.87 -5.11 12.84
C GLN A 89 14.68 -5.97 13.82
N ARG A 90 14.06 -7.05 14.35
CA ARG A 90 14.74 -8.02 15.22
C ARG A 90 15.66 -8.96 14.45
N THR A 91 15.49 -9.06 13.12
CA THR A 91 16.26 -9.95 12.24
C THR A 91 17.04 -9.10 11.23
N PRO A 92 18.32 -8.79 11.48
CA PRO A 92 19.12 -8.02 10.55
C PRO A 92 19.47 -8.87 9.31
N GLY A 93 19.76 -8.19 8.19
CA GLY A 93 20.29 -8.83 6.98
C GLY A 93 19.34 -8.91 5.78
N GLY A 94 18.12 -8.38 5.89
CA GLY A 94 17.18 -8.30 4.77
C GLY A 94 15.73 -8.55 5.18
N PRO A 95 14.83 -8.75 4.21
CA PRO A 95 13.45 -9.13 4.49
C PRO A 95 13.39 -10.56 5.03
N VAL A 96 12.56 -10.79 6.05
CA VAL A 96 12.32 -12.10 6.66
C VAL A 96 11.50 -13.01 5.74
N LEU A 97 10.59 -12.41 4.98
CA LEU A 97 9.77 -13.13 4.03
C LEU A 97 9.61 -12.28 2.77
N GLN A 98 9.62 -12.94 1.61
CA GLN A 98 9.35 -12.28 0.35
C GLN A 98 8.31 -13.08 -0.41
N PHE A 99 7.29 -12.39 -0.87
CA PHE A 99 6.37 -12.91 -1.86
C PHE A 99 6.80 -12.42 -3.24
N LYS A 100 7.10 -13.37 -4.13
CA LYS A 100 7.41 -13.10 -5.53
C LYS A 100 6.20 -13.51 -6.36
N GLY A 101 5.45 -12.53 -6.80
CA GLY A 101 4.26 -12.75 -7.60
C GLY A 101 4.58 -13.17 -9.03
N ASN A 102 4.21 -14.39 -9.44
CA ASN A 102 4.25 -14.81 -10.85
C ASN A 102 2.93 -14.48 -11.56
N TRP A 103 2.42 -13.25 -11.39
CA TRP A 103 1.07 -12.86 -11.80
C TRP A 103 0.96 -12.48 -13.26
N CYS A 104 2.02 -11.90 -13.80
CA CYS A 104 2.13 -11.63 -15.21
C CYS A 104 2.69 -12.90 -15.85
N GLN A 105 1.90 -13.61 -16.67
CA GLN A 105 2.39 -14.71 -17.51
C GLN A 105 3.37 -14.18 -18.58
N GLY A 106 4.55 -13.74 -18.14
CA GLY A 106 5.72 -13.47 -18.97
C GLY A 106 5.70 -12.23 -19.85
N LYS A 107 4.87 -11.21 -19.62
CA LYS A 107 4.83 -10.02 -20.53
C LYS A 107 5.13 -8.65 -19.92
N THR A 108 4.98 -8.43 -18.61
CA THR A 108 5.33 -7.15 -17.97
C THR A 108 5.81 -7.36 -16.53
N SER A 109 6.85 -6.64 -16.13
CA SER A 109 7.23 -6.52 -14.71
C SER A 109 6.35 -5.44 -14.10
N GLY A 110 5.33 -5.82 -13.35
CA GLY A 110 4.46 -4.85 -12.69
C GLY A 110 5.15 -4.12 -11.52
N ILE A 111 4.48 -3.08 -11.02
CA ILE A 111 4.86 -2.32 -9.82
C ILE A 111 3.76 -2.41 -8.75
N VAL A 112 4.13 -2.62 -7.48
CA VAL A 112 3.20 -2.46 -6.35
C VAL A 112 3.17 -0.99 -5.94
N HIS A 113 2.12 -0.26 -6.29
CA HIS A 113 2.04 1.19 -5.99
C HIS A 113 1.65 1.47 -4.55
N SER A 114 0.78 0.64 -3.96
CA SER A 114 0.26 0.87 -2.62
C SER A 114 0.09 -0.41 -1.82
N ILE A 115 0.26 -0.27 -0.51
CA ILE A 115 0.11 -1.33 0.49
C ILE A 115 -0.72 -0.79 1.64
N ASP A 116 -1.59 -1.63 2.20
CA ASP A 116 -2.22 -1.41 3.50
C ASP A 116 -2.10 -2.66 4.39
N ILE A 117 -2.07 -2.47 5.71
CA ILE A 117 -2.01 -3.57 6.68
C ILE A 117 -3.38 -3.77 7.30
N HIS A 118 -3.82 -5.02 7.36
CA HIS A 118 -5.13 -5.33 7.91
C HIS A 118 -5.24 -4.82 9.36
N PRO A 119 -6.32 -4.10 9.72
CA PRO A 119 -6.44 -3.43 11.01
C PRO A 119 -6.31 -4.40 12.20
N SER A 120 -7.00 -5.55 12.16
CA SER A 120 -6.94 -6.58 13.22
C SER A 120 -5.90 -7.69 12.99
N ARG A 121 -5.71 -8.15 11.74
CA ARG A 121 -4.77 -9.23 11.39
C ARG A 121 -3.44 -8.65 10.90
N LYS A 122 -2.58 -8.20 11.83
CA LYS A 122 -1.28 -7.57 11.50
C LYS A 122 -0.28 -8.42 10.69
N HIS A 123 -0.61 -9.67 10.38
CA HIS A 123 0.17 -10.57 9.53
C HIS A 123 -0.36 -10.64 8.09
N THR A 124 -1.44 -9.92 7.80
CA THR A 124 -2.05 -9.84 6.47
C THR A 124 -1.90 -8.41 5.95
N CYS A 125 -1.41 -8.28 4.73
CA CYS A 125 -1.39 -7.02 4.00
C CYS A 125 -2.20 -7.11 2.71
N LEU A 126 -2.57 -5.94 2.23
CA LEU A 126 -3.21 -5.70 0.95
C LEU A 126 -2.19 -5.00 0.06
N ALA A 127 -2.18 -5.33 -1.22
CA ALA A 127 -1.39 -4.63 -2.22
C ALA A 127 -2.23 -4.35 -3.46
N GLY A 128 -2.00 -3.17 -4.03
CA GLY A 128 -2.50 -2.74 -5.33
C GLY A 128 -1.35 -2.33 -6.23
N GLY A 129 -1.51 -2.54 -7.53
CA GLY A 129 -0.50 -2.18 -8.50
C GLY A 129 -0.98 -2.26 -9.93
N SER A 130 -0.03 -2.49 -10.82
CA SER A 130 -0.25 -2.55 -12.26
C SER A 130 -1.33 -3.51 -12.73
N SER A 131 -1.93 -3.19 -13.88
CA SER A 131 -2.91 -4.04 -14.57
C SER A 131 -4.13 -4.42 -13.72
N GLY A 132 -4.61 -3.48 -12.89
CA GLY A 132 -5.78 -3.64 -12.04
C GLY A 132 -5.58 -4.62 -10.89
N THR A 133 -4.33 -4.99 -10.61
CA THR A 133 -4.07 -6.11 -9.69
C THR A 133 -4.24 -5.65 -8.26
N VAL A 134 -5.11 -6.34 -7.53
CA VAL A 134 -5.35 -6.14 -6.11
C VAL A 134 -5.37 -7.51 -5.44
N PHE A 135 -4.55 -7.68 -4.41
CA PHE A 135 -4.48 -8.96 -3.69
C PHE A 135 -4.17 -8.76 -2.21
N ALA A 136 -4.68 -9.68 -1.40
CA ALA A 136 -4.30 -9.81 -0.01
C ALA A 136 -3.27 -10.93 0.15
N TRP A 137 -2.22 -10.66 0.92
CA TRP A 137 -1.16 -11.63 1.23
C TRP A 137 -1.04 -11.82 2.74
N ASP A 138 -1.03 -13.07 3.18
CA ASP A 138 -0.89 -13.46 4.57
C ASP A 138 0.48 -14.09 4.81
N ARG A 139 1.25 -13.55 5.75
CA ARG A 139 2.58 -14.04 6.13
C ARG A 139 2.58 -15.49 6.62
N ARG A 140 1.50 -15.94 7.26
CA ARG A 140 1.34 -17.32 7.77
C ARG A 140 0.99 -18.30 6.66
N ALA A 141 0.34 -17.83 5.60
CA ALA A 141 -0.02 -18.60 4.41
C ALA A 141 0.72 -18.09 3.17
N ALA A 142 2.03 -17.87 3.31
CA ALA A 142 2.87 -17.14 2.35
C ALA A 142 2.82 -17.63 0.90
N GLN A 143 2.44 -18.89 0.67
CA GLN A 143 2.47 -19.57 -0.62
C GLN A 143 1.27 -19.24 -1.52
N GLN A 144 0.15 -18.75 -0.97
CA GLN A 144 -1.06 -18.47 -1.74
C GLN A 144 -1.71 -17.18 -1.26
N PRO A 145 -1.51 -16.06 -1.95
CA PRO A 145 -2.30 -14.86 -1.70
C PRO A 145 -3.68 -14.99 -2.34
N ILE A 146 -4.59 -14.16 -1.84
CA ILE A 146 -5.97 -14.07 -2.27
C ILE A 146 -6.05 -12.93 -3.27
N VAL A 147 -6.17 -13.25 -4.54
CA VAL A 147 -6.39 -12.26 -5.61
C VAL A 147 -7.84 -11.77 -5.53
N LEU A 148 -8.01 -10.45 -5.52
CA LEU A 148 -9.30 -9.77 -5.44
C LEU A 148 -9.71 -9.18 -6.80
N SER A 149 -8.74 -8.65 -7.54
CA SER A 149 -8.91 -8.11 -8.90
C SER A 149 -7.60 -8.24 -9.69
N GLY A 150 -7.66 -8.31 -11.02
CA GLY A 150 -6.49 -8.24 -11.91
C GLY A 150 -6.53 -9.20 -13.10
N ALA A 151 -5.91 -8.78 -14.21
CA ALA A 151 -5.80 -9.57 -15.44
C ALA A 151 -4.61 -10.55 -15.35
N GLY A 152 -4.86 -11.82 -15.02
CA GLY A 152 -3.78 -12.81 -15.05
C GLY A 152 -4.01 -14.17 -14.36
N THR A 153 -5.10 -14.34 -13.61
CA THR A 153 -5.41 -15.64 -12.99
C THR A 153 -6.31 -16.44 -13.94
N GLY A 154 -5.73 -17.42 -14.65
CA GLY A 154 -6.42 -18.25 -15.64
C GLY A 154 -7.55 -19.16 -15.13
N GLU A 155 -8.15 -18.87 -13.97
CA GLU A 155 -9.32 -19.57 -13.45
C GLU A 155 -10.29 -18.53 -12.84
N ALA A 156 -11.50 -18.50 -13.41
CA ALA A 156 -12.64 -17.59 -13.15
C ALA A 156 -12.52 -16.15 -13.69
N PRO A 157 -13.62 -15.55 -14.20
CA PRO A 157 -13.68 -14.13 -14.50
C PRO A 157 -13.71 -13.39 -13.15
N ASN A 158 -12.55 -13.21 -12.54
CA ASN A 158 -12.44 -12.20 -11.49
C ASN A 158 -12.80 -10.87 -12.16
N SER A 159 -13.82 -10.20 -11.63
CA SER A 159 -14.31 -8.94 -12.18
C SER A 159 -13.14 -7.98 -12.36
N LEU A 160 -12.86 -7.63 -13.62
CA LEU A 160 -11.89 -6.62 -13.98
C LEU A 160 -12.56 -5.27 -13.76
N LEU A 161 -12.27 -4.65 -12.62
CA LEU A 161 -12.65 -3.26 -12.35
C LEU A 161 -11.98 -2.29 -13.32
N SER A 162 -10.69 -2.53 -13.54
CA SER A 162 -9.84 -1.70 -14.36
C SER A 162 -8.68 -2.56 -14.89
N GLU A 163 -8.26 -2.31 -16.12
CA GLU A 163 -6.98 -2.85 -16.64
C GLU A 163 -5.82 -1.87 -16.43
N SER A 164 -6.08 -0.73 -15.78
CA SER A 164 -5.13 0.37 -15.55
C SER A 164 -4.33 0.20 -14.23
N GLU A 165 -3.48 1.17 -13.89
CA GLU A 165 -2.72 1.13 -12.63
C GLU A 165 -3.65 1.41 -11.44
N VAL A 166 -3.55 0.58 -10.39
CA VAL A 166 -4.19 0.87 -9.10
C VAL A 166 -3.22 1.71 -8.26
N TRP A 167 -3.56 2.98 -8.06
CA TRP A 167 -2.69 3.93 -7.37
C TRP A 167 -2.71 3.77 -5.86
N GLU A 168 -3.89 3.60 -5.27
CA GLU A 168 -4.03 3.44 -3.84
C GLU A 168 -5.01 2.32 -3.48
N VAL A 169 -4.70 1.63 -2.38
CA VAL A 169 -5.56 0.61 -1.79
C VAL A 169 -5.65 0.81 -0.28
N GLN A 170 -6.84 0.66 0.28
CA GLN A 170 -7.05 0.72 1.72
C GLN A 170 -8.10 -0.32 2.14
N TYR A 171 -7.94 -0.92 3.31
CA TYR A 171 -9.01 -1.70 3.91
C TYR A 171 -10.18 -0.80 4.27
N ASP A 172 -11.34 -1.10 3.69
CA ASP A 172 -12.55 -0.35 3.96
C ASP A 172 -13.11 -0.74 5.32
N ARG A 173 -13.10 0.23 6.23
CA ARG A 173 -13.65 0.09 7.58
C ARG A 173 -15.11 0.52 7.65
N TYR A 174 -15.66 1.06 6.57
CA TYR A 174 -17.08 1.36 6.50
C TYR A 174 -17.86 0.09 6.52
N THR A 175 -18.43 -0.14 7.69
CA THR A 175 -19.16 -1.35 7.93
C THR A 175 -20.62 -1.07 7.67
N ARG A 176 -21.19 -1.56 6.55
CA ARG A 176 -22.65 -1.72 6.49
C ARG A 176 -23.03 -2.65 7.63
N ARG A 177 -23.82 -2.16 8.58
CA ARG A 177 -24.26 -2.85 9.81
C ARG A 177 -24.84 -4.25 9.58
N SER A 178 -25.20 -4.60 8.34
CA SER A 178 -25.74 -5.90 7.95
C SER A 178 -24.72 -7.04 7.83
N ASN A 179 -23.42 -6.79 7.66
CA ASN A 179 -22.46 -7.85 7.28
C ASN A 179 -21.54 -8.37 8.41
N ILE A 180 -21.45 -7.69 9.57
CA ILE A 180 -20.55 -8.09 10.68
C ILE A 180 -20.88 -9.48 11.24
N GLY A 181 -22.15 -9.87 11.25
CA GLY A 181 -22.57 -11.17 11.79
C GLY A 181 -22.18 -12.38 10.94
N ASN A 182 -21.81 -12.16 9.67
CA ASN A 182 -21.58 -13.22 8.68
C ASN A 182 -20.18 -13.22 8.05
N ILE A 183 -19.30 -12.27 8.39
CA ILE A 183 -17.91 -12.31 7.93
C ILE A 183 -17.19 -13.42 8.69
N SER A 184 -17.08 -14.59 8.04
CA SER A 184 -16.19 -15.67 8.49
C SER A 184 -14.80 -15.09 8.76
N SER A 185 -14.11 -15.56 9.81
CA SER A 185 -12.74 -15.16 10.13
C SER A 185 -11.74 -15.40 8.99
N THR A 186 -12.15 -16.15 7.96
CA THR A 186 -11.38 -16.46 6.76
C THR A 186 -11.50 -15.41 5.66
N ARG A 187 -12.57 -14.60 5.62
CA ARG A 187 -12.78 -13.61 4.55
C ARG A 187 -11.90 -12.38 4.76
N ILE A 188 -11.42 -11.81 3.67
CA ILE A 188 -10.72 -10.52 3.67
C ILE A 188 -11.76 -9.41 3.86
N LEU A 189 -11.40 -8.35 4.62
CA LEU A 189 -12.27 -7.18 4.75
C LEU A 189 -12.48 -6.54 3.37
N PRO A 190 -13.62 -5.85 3.15
CA PRO A 190 -13.80 -5.06 1.95
C PRO A 190 -12.62 -4.12 1.72
N VAL A 191 -12.28 -3.91 0.45
CA VAL A 191 -11.11 -3.13 0.04
C VAL A 191 -11.59 -1.98 -0.83
N MET A 192 -11.16 -0.77 -0.52
CA MET A 192 -11.34 0.37 -1.40
C MET A 192 -10.09 0.57 -2.26
N ILE A 193 -10.29 0.92 -3.53
CA ILE A 193 -9.21 1.23 -4.47
C ILE A 193 -9.49 2.51 -5.24
N CYS A 194 -8.42 3.16 -5.72
CA CYS A 194 -8.49 4.15 -6.78
C CYS A 194 -7.51 3.81 -7.92
N SER A 195 -7.83 4.23 -9.13
CA SER A 195 -7.08 3.86 -10.33
C SER A 195 -6.80 5.02 -11.30
N GLU A 196 -5.89 4.76 -12.22
CA GLU A 196 -5.46 5.65 -13.29
C GLU A 196 -6.59 6.04 -14.26
N ASP A 197 -7.55 5.14 -14.49
CA ASP A 197 -8.73 5.41 -15.32
C ASP A 197 -9.86 6.15 -14.58
N GLY A 198 -9.59 6.65 -13.37
CA GLY A 198 -10.50 7.53 -12.64
C GLY A 198 -11.58 6.81 -11.85
N ILE A 199 -11.41 5.53 -11.55
CA ILE A 199 -12.39 4.72 -10.82
C ILE A 199 -12.05 4.72 -9.33
N LEU A 200 -13.06 4.98 -8.48
CA LEU A 200 -13.06 4.67 -7.06
C LEU A 200 -14.06 3.54 -6.81
N ALA A 201 -13.61 2.43 -6.23
CA ALA A 201 -14.46 1.26 -6.06
C ALA A 201 -14.20 0.51 -4.75
N VAL A 202 -15.18 -0.29 -4.33
CA VAL A 202 -15.07 -1.25 -3.22
C VAL A 202 -15.12 -2.66 -3.77
N ILE A 203 -14.15 -3.49 -3.36
CA ILE A 203 -14.03 -4.90 -3.73
C ILE A 203 -14.33 -5.74 -2.50
N GLU A 204 -15.29 -6.64 -2.62
CA GLU A 204 -15.55 -7.70 -1.65
C GLU A 204 -15.16 -9.06 -2.23
N GLN A 205 -14.57 -9.92 -1.40
CA GLN A 205 -14.07 -11.22 -1.85
C GLN A 205 -15.21 -12.11 -2.37
N GLY A 206 -15.19 -12.37 -3.68
CA GLY A 206 -16.17 -13.23 -4.35
C GLY A 206 -17.47 -12.52 -4.74
N GLU A 207 -17.52 -11.19 -4.65
CA GLU A 207 -18.64 -10.38 -5.12
C GLU A 207 -18.21 -9.50 -6.30
N GLU A 208 -19.19 -8.97 -7.05
CA GLU A 208 -18.90 -7.95 -8.06
C GLU A 208 -18.48 -6.65 -7.36
N PRO A 209 -17.39 -6.02 -7.81
CA PRO A 209 -16.95 -4.74 -7.30
C PRO A 209 -18.00 -3.65 -7.45
N LEU A 210 -18.11 -2.83 -6.40
CA LEU A 210 -19.02 -1.70 -6.35
C LEU A 210 -18.28 -0.42 -6.73
N GLU A 211 -18.53 0.07 -7.93
CA GLU A 211 -18.09 1.41 -8.36
C GLU A 211 -18.81 2.49 -7.54
N LEU A 212 -18.03 3.40 -6.95
CA LEU A 212 -18.52 4.49 -6.12
C LEU A 212 -18.47 5.84 -6.84
N LEU A 213 -17.41 6.06 -7.63
CA LEU A 213 -17.15 7.27 -8.39
C LEU A 213 -16.37 6.90 -9.65
N ALA A 214 -16.72 7.54 -10.77
CA ALA A 214 -15.97 7.49 -12.01
C ALA A 214 -15.72 8.92 -12.50
N GLU A 215 -14.45 9.30 -12.58
CA GLU A 215 -13.97 10.58 -13.06
C GLU A 215 -13.32 10.42 -14.45
N PRO A 216 -13.31 11.46 -15.30
CA PRO A 216 -12.67 11.39 -16.61
C PRO A 216 -11.14 11.44 -16.56
N CYS A 217 -10.54 11.49 -15.37
CA CYS A 217 -9.11 11.60 -15.12
C CYS A 217 -8.71 10.73 -13.92
N ALA A 218 -7.41 10.48 -13.75
CA ALA A 218 -6.92 9.61 -12.70
C ALA A 218 -7.31 10.10 -11.30
N ILE A 219 -7.70 9.14 -10.45
CA ILE A 219 -7.79 9.35 -9.01
C ILE A 219 -6.47 8.87 -8.40
N ASN A 220 -5.64 9.81 -7.96
CA ASN A 220 -4.26 9.54 -7.55
C ASN A 220 -4.14 9.03 -6.12
N SER A 221 -5.05 9.44 -5.24
CA SER A 221 -5.09 9.00 -3.85
C SER A 221 -6.46 9.22 -3.24
N PHE A 222 -6.72 8.55 -2.12
CA PHE A 222 -7.92 8.80 -1.31
C PHE A 222 -7.66 8.56 0.17
N ASP A 223 -8.49 9.15 1.02
CA ASP A 223 -8.51 8.87 2.46
C ASP A 223 -9.93 8.63 2.95
N ILE A 224 -10.09 7.58 3.75
CA ILE A 224 -11.36 7.23 4.40
C ILE A 224 -11.37 7.89 5.79
N ASP A 225 -12.36 8.72 6.06
CA ASP A 225 -12.49 9.38 7.36
C ASP A 225 -12.60 8.33 8.48
N ARG A 226 -11.64 8.38 9.42
CA ARG A 226 -11.56 7.44 10.54
C ARG A 226 -12.71 7.58 11.54
N GLN A 227 -13.27 8.78 11.68
CA GLN A 227 -14.38 9.07 12.58
C GLN A 227 -15.72 8.78 11.92
N ASN A 228 -15.82 9.07 10.62
CA ASN A 228 -17.00 8.77 9.83
C ASN A 228 -16.66 8.08 8.51
N PRO A 229 -16.49 6.74 8.52
CA PRO A 229 -16.04 6.01 7.33
C PRO A 229 -16.96 6.10 6.11
N SER A 230 -18.18 6.65 6.23
CA SER A 230 -19.01 6.96 5.06
C SER A 230 -18.37 8.03 4.16
N ASN A 231 -17.53 8.90 4.73
CA ASN A 231 -16.92 10.01 4.03
C ASN A 231 -15.56 9.59 3.46
N VAL A 232 -15.35 9.88 2.19
CA VAL A 232 -14.10 9.63 1.46
C VAL A 232 -13.69 10.91 0.75
N ILE A 233 -12.42 11.28 0.87
CA ILE A 233 -11.82 12.39 0.13
C ILE A 233 -10.87 11.80 -0.90
N CYS A 234 -10.94 12.26 -2.15
CA CYS A 234 -10.09 11.78 -3.24
C CYS A 234 -9.30 12.95 -3.83
N SER A 235 -8.06 12.70 -4.23
CA SER A 235 -7.26 13.61 -5.04
C SER A 235 -7.30 13.18 -6.51
N LEU A 236 -7.54 14.15 -7.39
CA LEU A 236 -7.61 13.94 -8.83
C LEU A 236 -6.33 14.48 -9.49
N GLU A 237 -6.02 13.98 -10.68
CA GLU A 237 -4.87 14.41 -11.48
C GLU A 237 -4.82 15.92 -11.72
N TRP A 238 -5.98 16.57 -11.85
CA TRP A 238 -6.10 17.98 -12.23
C TRP A 238 -6.08 18.92 -11.00
N GLU A 239 -5.29 18.58 -9.98
CA GLU A 239 -5.17 19.32 -8.71
C GLU A 239 -6.53 19.59 -8.02
N SER A 240 -7.50 18.71 -8.25
CA SER A 240 -8.88 18.83 -7.77
C SER A 240 -9.16 17.82 -6.65
N LEU A 241 -10.10 18.15 -5.77
CA LEU A 241 -10.54 17.27 -4.69
C LEU A 241 -12.00 16.88 -4.88
N ALA A 242 -12.30 15.60 -4.69
CA ALA A 242 -13.66 15.09 -4.62
C ALA A 242 -13.98 14.64 -3.20
N ILE A 243 -15.19 14.95 -2.72
CA ILE A 243 -15.69 14.48 -1.43
C ILE A 243 -16.92 13.62 -1.70
N LEU A 244 -16.85 12.36 -1.31
CA LEU A 244 -17.92 11.39 -1.45
C LEU A 244 -18.49 11.03 -0.07
N THR A 245 -19.81 11.00 0.04
CA THR A 245 -20.51 10.45 1.21
C THR A 245 -21.30 9.22 0.78
N ARG A 246 -20.92 8.06 1.30
CA ARG A 246 -21.54 6.76 1.01
C ARG A 246 -22.82 6.57 1.81
N SER A 247 -23.79 5.88 1.22
CA SER A 247 -25.11 5.58 1.83
C SER A 247 -25.31 4.11 2.16
#